data_AF-A0A8T5GC28-F1
#
_entry.id   AF-A0A8T5GC28-F1
#
_cell.length_a   1.000
_cell.length_b   1.000
_cell.length_c   1.000
_cell.angle_alpha   90.00
_cell.angle_beta   90.00
_cell.angle_gamma   90.00
#
_symmetry.space_group_name_H-M   'P 1'
#
loop_
_entity.id
_entity.type
_entity.pdbx_description
1 polymer ?
#
loop_
_entity_poly.entity_id
_entity_poly.type
_entity_poly.pdbx_seq_one_letter_code
_entity_poly.pdbx_strand_id
1 'polypeptide(L)'
;MQKRLLADNRKLVEKFGAKEISTLKDVPDFYAFKRGLVYSHRDFDKFYAALKKGEKCAIVSGVNASGTLHIGHKVVFDTNLFFQKKYGVPVFIPISDDESYVAGKVKTQEEALENSMRLAKELLAYGFDPKKTYLIIDQIYTNIYNFAIKLSRRVTLSEIIASYGYKKEDNPGLYFYPAVQSAHVLLPQEIGDFKHVLVPIGPDEDSHLRIARDIASRAKYNKPAVLHLSFLPGIDGEKMSKSRNNNILFDDDEKTLRKKANKALSG
;
A
#
# COMPACT_ATOMS: atom_id res chain seq x y z
N MET A 1 20.31 3.91 -10.42
CA MET A 1 19.33 3.72 -9.32
C MET A 1 18.92 5.03 -8.62
N GLN A 2 19.82 5.74 -7.92
CA GLN A 2 19.49 7.02 -7.22
C GLN A 2 18.82 8.07 -8.14
N LYS A 3 19.30 8.27 -9.37
CA LYS A 3 18.74 9.27 -10.31
C LYS A 3 17.28 9.03 -10.69
N ARG A 4 16.83 7.77 -10.82
CA ARG A 4 15.45 7.43 -11.22
C ARG A 4 14.48 7.50 -10.05
N LEU A 5 14.90 7.00 -8.88
CA LEU A 5 14.15 7.16 -7.62
C LEU A 5 13.96 8.66 -7.31
N LEU A 6 15.01 9.47 -7.47
CA LEU A 6 14.94 10.93 -7.32
C LEU A 6 14.00 11.59 -8.34
N ALA A 7 13.89 11.07 -9.56
CA ALA A 7 13.00 11.61 -10.59
C ALA A 7 11.52 11.32 -10.30
N ASP A 8 11.18 10.10 -9.88
CA ASP A 8 9.81 9.75 -9.47
C ASP A 8 9.41 10.50 -8.19
N ASN A 9 10.32 10.65 -7.24
CA ASN A 9 10.13 11.44 -6.03
C ASN A 9 9.87 12.93 -6.35
N ARG A 10 10.65 13.51 -7.27
CA ARG A 10 10.43 14.89 -7.73
C ARG A 10 9.09 15.04 -8.43
N LYS A 11 8.69 14.11 -9.28
CA LYS A 11 7.38 14.16 -9.96
C LYS A 11 6.22 14.17 -8.96
N LEU A 12 6.30 13.38 -7.89
CA LEU A 12 5.30 13.36 -6.82
C LEU A 12 5.19 14.70 -6.08
N VAL A 13 6.33 15.31 -5.76
CA VAL A 13 6.40 16.60 -5.06
C VAL A 13 5.98 17.75 -5.99
N GLU A 14 6.60 17.85 -7.16
CA GLU A 14 6.45 18.97 -8.08
C GLU A 14 5.13 18.97 -8.86
N LYS A 15 4.63 17.79 -9.27
CA LYS A 15 3.44 17.69 -10.14
C LYS A 15 2.19 17.23 -9.43
N PHE A 16 2.31 16.48 -8.34
CA PHE A 16 1.16 15.84 -7.71
C PHE A 16 0.86 16.36 -6.31
N GLY A 17 1.58 17.37 -5.81
CA GLY A 17 1.24 18.08 -4.56
C GLY A 17 1.54 17.30 -3.29
N ALA A 18 2.48 16.34 -3.34
CA ALA A 18 3.12 15.82 -2.13
C ALA A 18 4.13 16.86 -1.60
N LYS A 19 4.48 16.77 -0.32
CA LYS A 19 5.53 17.59 0.29
C LYS A 19 6.73 16.71 0.64
N GLU A 20 7.94 17.23 0.54
CA GLU A 20 9.11 16.50 1.01
C GLU A 20 9.04 16.26 2.51
N ILE A 21 9.52 15.10 2.96
CA ILE A 21 9.56 14.78 4.39
C ILE A 21 10.45 15.76 5.18
N SER A 22 11.46 16.33 4.51
CA SER A 22 12.39 17.35 5.04
C SER A 22 11.68 18.61 5.54
N THR A 23 10.46 18.88 5.04
CA THR A 23 9.66 20.03 5.46
C THR A 23 9.05 19.87 6.86
N LEU A 24 9.06 18.65 7.40
CA LEU A 24 8.53 18.36 8.72
C LEU A 24 9.59 18.56 9.80
N LYS A 25 9.25 19.37 10.81
CA LYS A 25 10.11 19.60 11.98
C LYS A 25 10.12 18.43 12.96
N ASP A 26 9.07 17.62 12.94
CA ASP A 26 8.86 16.53 13.87
C ASP A 26 8.45 15.26 13.11
N VAL A 27 9.30 14.26 13.20
CA VAL A 27 9.13 12.95 12.57
C VAL A 27 9.48 11.85 13.57
N PRO A 28 8.90 10.65 13.45
CA PRO A 28 9.19 9.57 14.38
C PRO A 28 10.67 9.17 14.36
N ASP A 29 11.21 8.86 15.54
CA ASP A 29 12.50 8.21 15.68
C ASP A 29 12.43 6.75 15.18
N PHE A 30 12.63 6.57 13.88
CA PHE A 30 12.58 5.28 13.18
C PHE A 30 13.53 5.26 11.98
N TYR A 31 14.12 4.09 11.69
CA TYR A 31 15.21 3.98 10.71
C TYR A 31 14.80 4.44 9.31
N ALA A 32 13.55 4.22 8.90
CA ALA A 32 13.10 4.60 7.56
C ALA A 32 13.10 6.12 7.36
N PHE A 33 12.79 6.89 8.41
CA PHE A 33 12.92 8.35 8.39
C PHE A 33 14.39 8.77 8.43
N LYS A 34 15.19 8.19 9.34
CA LYS A 34 16.64 8.52 9.49
C LYS A 34 17.46 8.25 8.23
N ARG A 35 17.12 7.20 7.49
CA ARG A 35 17.85 6.77 6.28
C ARG A 35 17.27 7.35 4.98
N GLY A 36 16.31 8.28 5.06
CA GLY A 36 15.68 8.88 3.89
C GLY A 36 14.89 7.89 3.02
N LEU A 37 14.45 6.77 3.60
CA LEU A 37 13.62 5.80 2.89
C LEU A 37 12.18 6.29 2.76
N VAL A 38 11.70 7.05 3.76
CA VAL A 38 10.53 7.91 3.62
C VAL A 38 11.00 9.22 2.99
N TYR A 39 10.45 9.61 1.83
CA TYR A 39 10.95 10.79 1.09
C TYR A 39 9.91 11.90 0.92
N SER A 40 8.62 11.57 0.86
CA SER A 40 7.53 12.56 0.77
C SER A 40 6.30 12.12 1.55
N HIS A 41 5.38 13.06 1.74
CA HIS A 41 4.13 12.83 2.45
C HIS A 41 2.98 13.69 1.93
N ARG A 42 1.76 13.33 2.34
CA ARG A 42 0.54 14.16 2.28
C ARG A 42 -0.13 14.11 3.64
N ASP A 43 -0.35 15.25 4.28
CA ASP A 43 -1.06 15.37 5.57
C ASP A 43 -0.50 14.51 6.73
N PHE A 44 0.70 13.91 6.58
CA PHE A 44 1.33 13.12 7.66
C PHE A 44 1.60 13.93 8.94
N ASP A 45 1.87 15.23 8.82
CA ASP A 45 1.96 16.15 9.96
C ASP A 45 0.68 16.15 10.80
N LYS A 46 -0.49 16.15 10.15
CA LYS A 46 -1.79 16.10 10.82
C LYS A 46 -2.02 14.76 11.49
N PHE A 47 -1.74 13.66 10.77
CA PHE A 47 -1.84 12.31 11.33
C PHE A 47 -0.95 12.15 12.56
N TYR A 48 0.33 12.55 12.46
CA TYR A 48 1.29 12.38 13.54
C TYR A 48 0.98 13.26 14.74
N ALA A 49 0.48 14.49 14.51
CA ALA A 49 -0.01 15.35 15.58
C ALA A 49 -1.22 14.73 16.31
N ALA A 50 -2.19 14.18 15.59
CA ALA A 50 -3.35 13.50 16.17
C ALA A 50 -2.94 12.25 16.96
N LEU A 51 -2.02 11.46 16.41
CA LEU A 51 -1.46 10.27 17.06
C LEU A 51 -0.82 10.62 18.42
N LYS A 52 -0.01 11.68 18.47
CA LYS A 52 0.62 12.15 19.71
C LYS A 52 -0.37 12.69 20.75
N LYS A 53 -1.54 13.18 20.31
CA LYS A 53 -2.64 13.60 21.18
C LYS A 53 -3.47 12.42 21.71
N GLY A 54 -3.18 11.19 21.28
CA GLY A 54 -3.94 10.00 21.64
C GLY A 54 -5.28 9.88 20.90
N GLU A 55 -5.46 10.60 19.79
CA GLU A 55 -6.66 10.45 18.96
C GLU A 55 -6.64 9.08 18.25
N LYS A 56 -7.83 8.54 17.96
CA LYS A 56 -7.98 7.26 17.27
C LYS A 56 -7.42 7.36 15.84
N CYS A 57 -6.32 6.65 15.63
CA CYS A 57 -5.63 6.55 14.35
C CYS A 57 -5.68 5.10 13.84
N ALA A 58 -5.62 4.91 12.52
CA ALA A 58 -5.48 3.60 11.89
C ALA A 58 -4.46 3.66 10.75
N ILE A 59 -3.91 2.51 10.39
CA ILE A 59 -3.08 2.35 9.18
C ILE A 59 -3.81 1.45 8.20
N VAL A 60 -3.76 1.79 6.91
CA VAL A 60 -4.15 0.89 5.82
C VAL A 60 -2.93 0.60 4.96
N SER A 61 -2.66 -0.67 4.68
CA SER A 61 -1.56 -1.09 3.81
C SER A 61 -1.90 -2.41 3.16
N GLY A 62 -2.35 -2.39 1.90
CA GLY A 62 -2.79 -3.58 1.18
C GLY A 62 -1.69 -4.33 0.45
N VAL A 63 -2.01 -5.54 -0.01
CA VAL A 63 -1.18 -6.37 -0.89
C VAL A 63 -2.04 -7.08 -1.93
N ASN A 64 -1.53 -7.27 -3.14
CA ASN A 64 -2.17 -8.12 -4.14
C ASN A 64 -1.93 -9.61 -3.86
N ALA A 65 -2.96 -10.44 -4.01
CA ALA A 65 -2.88 -11.90 -3.96
C ALA A 65 -2.25 -12.55 -5.22
N SER A 66 -1.10 -12.05 -5.67
CA SER A 66 -0.35 -12.53 -6.85
C SER A 66 0.84 -13.44 -6.51
N GLY A 67 0.82 -14.05 -5.32
CA GLY A 67 1.81 -15.02 -4.84
C GLY A 67 2.58 -14.56 -3.59
N THR A 68 3.77 -15.12 -3.33
CA THR A 68 4.58 -14.84 -2.11
C THR A 68 5.01 -13.38 -1.95
N LEU A 69 5.14 -12.90 -0.71
CA LEU A 69 5.84 -11.65 -0.42
C LEU A 69 7.34 -11.74 -0.74
N HIS A 70 7.91 -10.58 -1.11
CA HIS A 70 9.35 -10.39 -1.27
C HIS A 70 9.87 -9.24 -0.42
N ILE A 71 11.19 -9.21 -0.17
CA ILE A 71 11.84 -8.20 0.68
C ILE A 71 11.67 -6.75 0.21
N GLY A 72 11.24 -6.53 -1.04
CA GLY A 72 10.81 -5.21 -1.53
C GLY A 72 9.84 -4.52 -0.57
N HIS A 73 8.90 -5.24 0.04
CA HIS A 73 7.87 -4.69 0.93
C HIS A 73 8.38 -4.33 2.33
N LYS A 74 9.62 -4.70 2.68
CA LYS A 74 10.16 -4.62 4.04
C LYS A 74 10.00 -3.24 4.68
N VAL A 75 10.35 -2.18 3.95
CA VAL A 75 10.32 -0.81 4.49
C VAL A 75 8.88 -0.40 4.85
N VAL A 76 7.90 -0.75 4.02
CA VAL A 76 6.47 -0.50 4.27
C VAL A 76 5.99 -1.28 5.50
N PHE A 77 6.25 -2.59 5.54
CA PHE A 77 5.81 -3.43 6.66
C PHE A 77 6.47 -3.04 7.98
N ASP A 78 7.76 -2.75 7.98
CA ASP A 78 8.46 -2.28 9.19
C ASP A 78 7.90 -0.93 9.67
N THR A 79 7.51 -0.04 8.74
CA THR A 79 6.87 1.23 9.09
C THR A 79 5.50 0.99 9.76
N ASN A 80 4.69 0.10 9.20
CA ASN A 80 3.40 -0.27 9.77
C ASN A 80 3.58 -0.88 11.18
N LEU A 81 4.50 -1.84 11.31
CA LEU A 81 4.82 -2.49 12.59
C LEU A 81 5.39 -1.50 13.62
N PHE A 82 6.19 -0.53 13.19
CA PHE A 82 6.70 0.52 14.08
C PHE A 82 5.53 1.27 14.73
N PHE A 83 4.55 1.73 13.95
CA PHE A 83 3.40 2.43 14.49
C PHE A 83 2.50 1.51 15.33
N GLN A 84 2.28 0.27 14.89
CA GLN A 84 1.48 -0.70 15.64
C GLN A 84 2.11 -1.04 17.00
N LYS A 85 3.42 -1.30 17.04
CA LYS A 85 4.11 -1.70 18.28
C LYS A 85 4.34 -0.51 19.22
N LYS A 86 4.75 0.64 18.69
CA LYS A 86 5.08 1.81 19.52
C LYS A 86 3.86 2.57 20.01
N TYR A 87 2.80 2.65 19.21
CA TYR A 87 1.62 3.47 19.50
C TYR A 87 0.32 2.67 19.60
N GLY A 88 0.35 1.36 19.39
CA GLY A 88 -0.84 0.53 19.45
C GLY A 88 -1.84 0.76 18.31
N VAL A 89 -1.42 1.41 17.22
CA VAL A 89 -2.28 1.75 16.08
C VAL A 89 -2.74 0.47 15.38
N PRO A 90 -4.06 0.25 15.19
CA PRO A 90 -4.55 -0.89 14.41
C PRO A 90 -4.16 -0.76 12.94
N VAL A 91 -3.87 -1.90 12.32
CA VAL A 91 -3.46 -2.01 10.91
C VAL A 91 -4.50 -2.80 10.14
N PHE A 92 -5.05 -2.20 9.10
CA PHE A 92 -5.96 -2.83 8.17
C PHE A 92 -5.16 -3.21 6.92
N ILE A 93 -5.18 -4.49 6.59
CA ILE A 93 -4.43 -5.06 5.46
C ILE A 93 -5.44 -5.69 4.50
N PRO A 94 -5.90 -4.92 3.50
CA PRO A 94 -6.57 -5.48 2.34
C PRO A 94 -5.66 -6.47 1.61
N ILE A 95 -6.20 -7.65 1.32
CA ILE A 95 -5.59 -8.65 0.47
C ILE A 95 -6.49 -8.76 -0.76
N SER A 96 -6.12 -7.99 -1.77
CA SER A 96 -6.88 -7.74 -3.01
C SER A 96 -6.80 -8.93 -3.96
N ASP A 97 -7.49 -10.02 -3.64
CA ASP A 97 -7.58 -11.22 -4.48
C ASP A 97 -8.45 -11.04 -5.71
N ASP A 98 -9.57 -10.34 -5.56
CA ASP A 98 -10.41 -9.93 -6.67
C ASP A 98 -9.65 -9.04 -7.69
N GLU A 99 -8.83 -8.07 -7.25
CA GLU A 99 -7.96 -7.29 -8.16
C GLU A 99 -6.99 -8.18 -8.89
N SER A 100 -6.41 -9.14 -8.17
CA SER A 100 -5.36 -9.99 -8.73
C SER A 100 -5.92 -10.80 -9.89
N TYR A 101 -7.17 -11.25 -9.77
CA TYR A 101 -7.89 -11.89 -10.87
C TYR A 101 -8.29 -10.88 -11.97
N VAL A 102 -8.94 -9.77 -11.61
CA VAL A 102 -9.42 -8.74 -12.55
C VAL A 102 -8.30 -8.12 -13.40
N ALA A 103 -7.11 -7.97 -12.83
CA ALA A 103 -5.92 -7.45 -13.50
C ALA A 103 -5.08 -8.55 -14.20
N GLY A 104 -5.53 -9.81 -14.20
CA GLY A 104 -4.85 -10.92 -14.84
C GLY A 104 -3.51 -11.30 -14.20
N LYS A 105 -3.30 -10.96 -12.92
CA LYS A 105 -2.09 -11.35 -12.16
C LYS A 105 -2.13 -12.82 -11.73
N VAL A 106 -3.32 -13.43 -11.68
CA VAL A 106 -3.58 -14.85 -11.42
C VAL A 106 -4.63 -15.37 -12.40
N LYS A 107 -4.70 -16.69 -12.59
CA LYS A 107 -5.58 -17.29 -13.61
C LYS A 107 -7.02 -17.46 -13.14
N THR A 108 -7.23 -17.77 -11.86
CA THR A 108 -8.57 -18.01 -11.31
C THR A 108 -8.75 -17.31 -9.96
N GLN A 109 -10.01 -17.15 -9.53
CA GLN A 109 -10.33 -16.56 -8.23
C GLN A 109 -9.96 -17.50 -7.07
N GLU A 110 -10.02 -18.82 -7.29
CA GLU A 110 -9.60 -19.84 -6.33
C GLU A 110 -8.10 -19.73 -6.07
N GLU A 111 -7.28 -19.58 -7.12
CA GLU A 111 -5.84 -19.31 -6.99
C GLU A 111 -5.59 -18.02 -6.19
N ALA A 112 -6.36 -16.96 -6.47
CA ALA A 112 -6.28 -15.70 -5.76
C ALA A 112 -6.60 -15.87 -4.26
N LEU A 113 -7.65 -16.63 -3.93
CA LEU A 113 -8.06 -16.90 -2.55
C LEU A 113 -7.02 -17.74 -1.80
N GLU A 114 -6.47 -18.78 -2.44
CA GLU A 114 -5.38 -19.58 -1.87
C GLU A 114 -4.15 -18.71 -1.57
N ASN A 115 -3.79 -17.82 -2.51
CA ASN A 115 -2.74 -16.83 -2.30
C ASN A 115 -3.06 -15.90 -1.13
N SER A 116 -4.31 -15.46 -0.98
CA SER A 116 -4.72 -14.63 0.16
C SER A 116 -4.51 -15.32 1.50
N MET A 117 -4.92 -16.59 1.60
CA MET A 117 -4.74 -17.37 2.82
C MET A 117 -3.27 -17.59 3.18
N ARG A 118 -2.41 -17.72 2.16
CA ARG A 118 -0.96 -17.79 2.37
C ARG A 118 -0.39 -16.44 2.81
N LEU A 119 -0.72 -15.35 2.13
CA LEU A 119 -0.27 -13.99 2.47
C LEU A 119 -0.68 -13.61 3.89
N ALA A 120 -1.90 -13.97 4.31
CA ALA A 120 -2.36 -13.80 5.68
C ALA A 120 -1.41 -14.46 6.70
N LYS A 121 -0.99 -15.71 6.45
CA LYS A 121 -0.02 -16.42 7.29
C LYS A 121 1.35 -15.76 7.27
N GLU A 122 1.83 -15.35 6.10
CA GLU A 122 3.13 -14.66 5.96
C GLU A 122 3.16 -13.33 6.72
N LEU A 123 2.09 -12.54 6.66
CA LEU A 123 1.97 -11.28 7.41
C LEU A 123 1.99 -11.52 8.92
N LEU A 124 1.27 -12.52 9.41
CA LEU A 124 1.31 -12.90 10.83
C LEU A 124 2.71 -13.37 11.25
N ALA A 125 3.36 -14.21 10.42
CA ALA A 125 4.73 -14.67 10.65
C ALA A 125 5.76 -13.53 10.62
N TYR A 126 5.53 -12.49 9.80
CA TYR A 126 6.36 -11.28 9.76
C TYR A 126 6.30 -10.48 11.07
N GLY A 127 5.24 -10.65 11.86
CA GLY A 127 5.13 -10.13 13.22
C GLY A 127 4.04 -9.07 13.43
N PHE A 128 3.04 -9.00 12.56
CA PHE A 128 1.82 -8.24 12.80
C PHE A 128 1.01 -8.85 13.94
N ASP A 129 0.59 -8.04 14.92
CA ASP A 129 -0.19 -8.51 16.05
C ASP A 129 -1.64 -8.84 15.61
N PRO A 130 -2.10 -10.11 15.69
CA PRO A 130 -3.45 -10.48 15.27
C PRO A 130 -4.56 -9.78 16.05
N LYS A 131 -4.30 -9.27 17.25
CA LYS A 131 -5.28 -8.50 18.04
C LYS A 131 -5.44 -7.06 17.55
N LYS A 132 -4.50 -6.56 16.75
CA LYS A 132 -4.45 -5.19 16.23
C LYS A 132 -4.33 -5.15 14.71
N THR A 133 -4.58 -6.28 14.05
CA THR A 133 -4.47 -6.40 12.60
C THR A 133 -5.76 -6.96 12.05
N TYR A 134 -6.35 -6.23 11.11
CA TYR A 134 -7.55 -6.63 10.39
C TYR A 134 -7.12 -7.05 8.99
N LEU A 135 -7.22 -8.33 8.67
CA LEU A 135 -6.97 -8.85 7.33
C LEU A 135 -8.30 -8.83 6.56
N ILE A 136 -8.35 -8.12 5.43
CA ILE A 136 -9.57 -7.96 4.63
C ILE A 136 -9.35 -8.66 3.31
N ILE A 137 -9.83 -9.90 3.19
CA ILE A 137 -9.78 -10.68 1.95
C ILE A 137 -11.11 -10.43 1.23
N ASP A 138 -11.10 -9.89 0.02
CA ASP A 138 -12.32 -9.34 -0.61
C ASP A 138 -13.34 -10.43 -0.95
N GLN A 139 -12.88 -11.64 -1.30
CA GLN A 139 -13.75 -12.80 -1.46
C GLN A 139 -14.40 -13.30 -0.14
N ILE A 140 -13.83 -12.97 1.03
CA ILE A 140 -14.36 -13.38 2.34
C ILE A 140 -15.17 -12.25 2.98
N TYR A 141 -14.64 -11.02 2.98
CA TYR A 141 -15.29 -9.83 3.52
C TYR A 141 -16.03 -9.08 2.41
N THR A 142 -17.10 -9.70 1.91
CA THR A 142 -17.88 -9.17 0.77
C THR A 142 -18.60 -7.86 1.07
N ASN A 143 -18.70 -7.44 2.34
CA ASN A 143 -19.22 -6.13 2.73
C ASN A 143 -18.43 -4.96 2.11
N ILE A 144 -17.17 -5.20 1.70
CA ILE A 144 -16.38 -4.20 0.97
C ILE A 144 -17.09 -3.74 -0.31
N TYR A 145 -17.84 -4.64 -0.98
CA TYR A 145 -18.60 -4.32 -2.19
C TYR A 145 -19.67 -3.27 -1.92
N ASN A 146 -20.44 -3.43 -0.84
CA ASN A 146 -21.50 -2.48 -0.47
C ASN A 146 -20.94 -1.10 -0.13
N PHE A 147 -19.68 -1.03 0.33
CA PHE A 147 -19.01 0.24 0.53
C PHE A 147 -18.47 0.82 -0.78
N ALA A 148 -17.78 0.00 -1.59
CA ALA A 148 -17.25 0.37 -2.89
C ALA A 148 -18.33 0.91 -3.84
N ILE A 149 -19.50 0.26 -3.90
CA ILE A 149 -20.61 0.71 -4.76
C ILE A 149 -21.20 2.06 -4.32
N LYS A 150 -21.12 2.41 -3.03
CA LYS A 150 -21.50 3.75 -2.56
C LYS A 150 -20.46 4.79 -2.99
N LEU A 151 -19.17 4.43 -2.88
CA LEU A 151 -18.06 5.31 -3.22
C LEU A 151 -17.90 5.50 -4.73
N SER A 152 -18.29 4.52 -5.55
CA SER A 152 -18.22 4.62 -7.02
C SER A 152 -19.06 5.79 -7.55
N ARG A 153 -20.12 6.19 -6.84
CA ARG A 153 -20.93 7.39 -7.15
C ARG A 153 -20.18 8.71 -6.95
N ARG A 154 -18.96 8.69 -6.41
CA ARG A 154 -18.14 9.88 -6.10
C ARG A 154 -16.96 10.05 -7.03
N VAL A 155 -16.83 9.21 -8.05
CA VAL A 155 -15.82 9.31 -9.09
C VAL A 155 -16.47 9.04 -10.43
N THR A 156 -16.01 9.74 -11.48
CA THR A 156 -16.48 9.53 -12.84
C THR A 156 -15.58 8.54 -13.57
N LEU A 157 -16.14 7.85 -14.57
CA LEU A 157 -15.37 6.96 -15.42
C LEU A 157 -14.21 7.69 -16.13
N SER A 158 -14.42 8.94 -16.56
CA SER A 158 -13.39 9.76 -17.20
C SER A 158 -12.20 10.05 -16.27
N GLU A 159 -12.43 10.28 -14.98
CA GLU A 159 -11.37 10.46 -13.98
C GLU A 159 -10.55 9.17 -13.80
N ILE A 160 -11.21 8.02 -13.81
CA ILE A 160 -10.56 6.70 -13.73
C ILE A 160 -9.70 6.47 -14.98
N ILE A 161 -10.26 6.65 -16.18
CA ILE A 161 -9.52 6.51 -17.44
C ILE A 161 -8.30 7.44 -17.46
N ALA A 162 -8.47 8.71 -17.09
CA ALA A 162 -7.37 9.68 -17.09
C ALA A 162 -6.26 9.33 -16.09
N SER A 163 -6.59 8.68 -14.98
CA SER A 163 -5.64 8.35 -13.92
C SER A 163 -4.88 7.05 -14.18
N TYR A 164 -5.54 6.04 -14.76
CA TYR A 164 -4.96 4.71 -15.00
C TYR A 164 -4.52 4.48 -16.43
N GLY A 165 -4.97 5.30 -17.38
CA GLY A 165 -4.71 5.09 -18.80
C GLY A 165 -5.43 3.88 -19.39
N TYR A 166 -6.55 3.46 -18.79
CA TYR A 166 -7.36 2.36 -19.30
C TYR A 166 -7.96 2.68 -20.67
N LYS A 167 -8.10 1.64 -21.48
CA LYS A 167 -8.62 1.68 -22.86
C LYS A 167 -9.97 0.99 -22.91
N LYS A 168 -10.82 1.38 -23.87
CA LYS A 168 -12.21 0.89 -23.96
C LYS A 168 -12.35 -0.63 -24.01
N GLU A 169 -11.30 -1.33 -24.43
CA GLU A 169 -11.23 -2.80 -24.53
C GLU A 169 -10.88 -3.49 -23.20
N ASP A 170 -10.41 -2.73 -22.20
CA ASP A 170 -10.15 -3.25 -20.85
C ASP A 170 -11.45 -3.73 -20.20
N ASN A 171 -11.34 -4.76 -19.35
CA ASN A 171 -12.50 -5.36 -18.72
C ASN A 171 -13.15 -4.40 -17.70
N PRO A 172 -14.49 -4.45 -17.51
CA PRO A 172 -15.22 -3.53 -16.64
C PRO A 172 -14.78 -3.57 -15.17
N GLY A 173 -14.20 -4.70 -14.71
CA GLY A 173 -13.69 -4.82 -13.35
C GLY A 173 -12.57 -3.83 -13.06
N LEU A 174 -11.65 -3.60 -14.02
CA LEU A 174 -10.56 -2.63 -13.87
C LEU A 174 -11.06 -1.20 -13.64
N TYR A 175 -12.21 -0.86 -14.23
CA TYR A 175 -12.83 0.45 -14.05
C TYR A 175 -13.55 0.60 -12.72
N PHE A 176 -14.05 -0.50 -12.15
CA PHE A 176 -14.71 -0.47 -10.84
C PHE A 176 -13.70 -0.54 -9.69
N TYR A 177 -12.57 -1.21 -9.89
CA TYR A 177 -11.61 -1.48 -8.82
C TYR A 177 -11.08 -0.26 -8.05
N PRO A 178 -10.88 0.93 -8.65
CA PRO A 178 -10.50 2.13 -7.91
C PRO A 178 -11.51 2.51 -6.81
N ALA A 179 -12.80 2.19 -6.99
CA ALA A 179 -13.80 2.36 -5.94
C ALA A 179 -13.63 1.33 -4.81
N VAL A 180 -13.23 0.09 -5.13
CA VAL A 180 -12.93 -0.97 -4.16
C VAL A 180 -11.69 -0.60 -3.32
N GLN A 181 -10.60 -0.18 -3.97
CA GLN A 181 -9.41 0.33 -3.25
C GLN A 181 -9.71 1.56 -2.40
N SER A 182 -10.58 2.45 -2.87
CA SER A 182 -11.02 3.59 -2.06
C SER A 182 -11.83 3.14 -0.85
N ALA A 183 -12.64 2.09 -1.00
CA ALA A 183 -13.35 1.47 0.11
C ALA A 183 -12.37 0.84 1.11
N HIS A 184 -11.31 0.18 0.67
CA HIS A 184 -10.26 -0.33 1.56
C HIS A 184 -9.60 0.78 2.38
N VAL A 185 -9.19 1.85 1.72
CA VAL A 185 -8.50 2.99 2.35
C VAL A 185 -9.41 3.70 3.36
N LEU A 186 -10.71 3.78 3.08
CA LEU A 186 -11.68 4.45 3.94
C LEU A 186 -12.35 3.51 4.94
N LEU A 187 -12.13 2.20 4.84
CA LEU A 187 -12.78 1.20 5.68
C LEU A 187 -12.62 1.51 7.18
N PRO A 188 -11.44 1.90 7.71
CA PRO A 188 -11.31 2.23 9.12
C PRO A 188 -12.21 3.38 9.58
N GLN A 189 -12.55 4.32 8.71
CA GLN A 189 -13.49 5.41 9.00
C GLN A 189 -14.96 4.99 8.85
N GLU A 190 -15.25 4.00 8.02
CA GLU A 190 -16.61 3.51 7.78
C GLU A 190 -17.07 2.56 8.89
N ILE A 191 -16.24 1.59 9.26
CA ILE A 191 -16.59 0.57 10.27
C ILE A 191 -16.02 0.89 11.66
N GLY A 192 -15.23 1.96 11.76
CA GLY A 192 -14.60 2.40 13.00
C GLY A 192 -14.61 3.91 13.14
N ASP A 193 -14.28 4.39 14.32
CA ASP A 193 -14.17 5.82 14.64
C ASP A 193 -12.73 6.33 14.41
N PHE A 194 -12.04 5.82 13.38
CA PHE A 194 -10.65 6.15 13.07
C PHE A 194 -10.56 7.32 12.10
N LYS A 195 -10.79 8.54 12.61
CA LYS A 195 -10.80 9.77 11.80
C LYS A 195 -9.46 10.10 11.13
N HIS A 196 -8.36 9.50 11.60
CA HIS A 196 -7.01 9.72 11.07
C HIS A 196 -6.42 8.42 10.53
N VAL A 197 -6.44 8.28 9.22
CA VAL A 197 -5.89 7.10 8.53
C VAL A 197 -4.56 7.45 7.89
N LEU A 198 -3.54 6.63 8.11
CA LEU A 198 -2.26 6.70 7.40
C LEU A 198 -2.15 5.54 6.41
N VAL A 199 -1.69 5.84 5.18
CA VAL A 199 -1.43 4.84 4.15
C VAL A 199 0.04 4.94 3.71
N PRO A 200 0.93 4.08 4.24
CA PRO A 200 2.32 3.97 3.79
C PRO A 200 2.38 3.21 2.47
N ILE A 201 2.91 3.84 1.42
CA ILE A 201 2.91 3.28 0.06
C ILE A 201 4.22 3.52 -0.68
N GLY A 202 4.42 2.76 -1.76
CA GLY A 202 5.41 3.09 -2.78
C GLY A 202 4.95 4.20 -3.74
N PRO A 203 5.85 4.69 -4.62
CA PRO A 203 5.52 5.70 -5.62
C PRO A 203 4.47 5.26 -6.65
N ASP A 204 4.42 3.96 -6.95
CA ASP A 204 3.50 3.35 -7.92
C ASP A 204 2.04 3.38 -7.49
N GLU A 205 1.76 3.43 -6.19
CA GLU A 205 0.41 3.41 -5.65
C GLU A 205 -0.21 4.83 -5.48
N ASP A 206 0.53 5.93 -5.73
CA ASP A 206 0.03 7.29 -5.47
C ASP A 206 -1.18 7.65 -6.33
N SER A 207 -1.30 7.10 -7.54
CA SER A 207 -2.47 7.30 -8.41
C SER A 207 -3.77 6.83 -7.72
N HIS A 208 -3.74 5.65 -7.12
CA HIS A 208 -4.85 5.07 -6.37
C HIS A 208 -5.20 5.95 -5.16
N LEU A 209 -4.19 6.40 -4.41
CA LEU A 209 -4.41 7.23 -3.23
C LEU A 209 -4.93 8.63 -3.55
N ARG A 210 -4.58 9.19 -4.71
CA ARG A 210 -5.15 10.46 -5.18
C ARG A 210 -6.65 10.33 -5.41
N ILE A 211 -7.10 9.29 -6.12
CA ILE A 211 -8.52 9.01 -6.33
C ILE A 211 -9.24 8.78 -4.99
N ALA A 212 -8.67 7.95 -4.11
CA ALA A 212 -9.25 7.69 -2.79
C ALA A 212 -9.43 8.98 -1.96
N ARG A 213 -8.47 9.91 -2.04
CA ARG A 213 -8.55 11.22 -1.37
C ARG A 213 -9.61 12.15 -1.97
N ASP A 214 -9.80 12.12 -3.28
CA ASP A 214 -10.84 12.89 -3.96
C ASP A 214 -12.23 12.35 -3.64
N ILE A 215 -12.38 11.02 -3.67
CA ILE A 215 -13.58 10.31 -3.22
C ILE A 215 -13.87 10.62 -1.75
N ALA A 216 -12.89 10.56 -0.86
CA ALA A 216 -13.05 10.89 0.56
C ALA A 216 -13.65 12.29 0.74
N SER A 217 -13.10 13.29 0.04
CA SER A 217 -13.59 14.66 0.08
C SER A 217 -15.05 14.77 -0.35
N ARG A 218 -15.41 14.13 -1.47
CA ARG A 218 -16.77 14.17 -2.02
C ARG A 218 -17.75 13.40 -1.15
N ALA A 219 -17.30 12.30 -0.54
CA ALA A 219 -18.07 11.45 0.35
C ALA A 219 -18.15 11.95 1.81
N LYS A 220 -17.48 13.06 2.14
CA LYS A 220 -17.40 13.65 3.49
C LYS A 220 -16.65 12.79 4.52
N TYR A 221 -15.67 12.00 4.09
CA TYR A 221 -14.67 11.38 4.96
C TYR A 221 -13.43 12.28 5.09
N ASN A 222 -12.62 12.03 6.11
CA ASN A 222 -11.32 12.66 6.22
C ASN A 222 -10.38 12.09 5.16
N LYS A 223 -9.60 12.98 4.53
CA LYS A 223 -8.59 12.55 3.56
C LYS A 223 -7.50 11.74 4.28
N PRO A 224 -7.18 10.51 3.83
CA PRO A 224 -6.10 9.73 4.42
C PRO A 224 -4.76 10.44 4.25
N ALA A 225 -3.94 10.42 5.29
CA ALA A 225 -2.54 10.79 5.22
C ALA A 225 -1.75 9.74 4.43
N VAL A 226 -0.71 10.18 3.74
CA VAL A 226 0.13 9.32 2.90
C VAL A 226 1.58 9.50 3.29
N LEU A 227 2.32 8.40 3.40
CA LEU A 227 3.77 8.39 3.43
C LEU A 227 4.27 7.67 2.19
N HIS A 228 5.19 8.28 1.45
CA HIS A 228 5.82 7.66 0.30
C HIS A 228 7.18 7.07 0.70
N LEU A 229 7.34 5.78 0.46
CA LEU A 229 8.50 4.99 0.85
C LEU A 229 9.24 4.45 -0.36
N SER A 230 10.55 4.40 -0.23
CA SER A 230 11.46 3.75 -1.17
C SER A 230 11.42 2.25 -0.96
N PHE A 231 11.15 1.49 -2.02
CA PHE A 231 11.28 0.04 -1.98
C PHE A 231 12.74 -0.39 -2.08
N LEU A 232 13.04 -1.55 -1.49
CA LEU A 232 14.33 -2.20 -1.70
C LEU A 232 14.46 -2.62 -3.18
N PRO A 233 15.60 -2.34 -3.83
CA PRO A 233 15.84 -2.78 -5.19
C PRO A 233 15.99 -4.30 -5.26
N GLY A 234 15.75 -4.83 -6.45
CA GLY A 234 16.10 -6.20 -6.81
C GLY A 234 17.60 -6.45 -6.74
N ILE A 235 17.99 -7.72 -6.79
CA ILE A 235 19.40 -8.12 -6.83
C ILE A 235 20.13 -7.55 -8.06
N ASP A 236 19.42 -7.11 -9.09
CA ASP A 236 19.94 -6.47 -10.30
C ASP A 236 20.06 -4.93 -10.17
N GLY A 237 19.68 -4.33 -9.04
CA GLY A 237 19.68 -2.89 -8.83
C GLY A 237 18.46 -2.16 -9.43
N GLU A 238 17.50 -2.88 -10.00
CA GLU A 238 16.27 -2.32 -10.55
C GLU A 238 15.08 -2.53 -9.58
N LYS A 239 13.85 -2.12 -9.97
CA LYS A 239 12.66 -2.41 -9.16
C LYS A 239 12.51 -3.92 -8.98
N MET A 240 12.37 -4.37 -7.72
CA MET A 240 12.15 -5.77 -7.40
C MET A 240 10.81 -6.25 -7.97
N SER A 241 10.81 -7.35 -8.72
CA SER A 241 9.59 -7.99 -9.19
C SER A 241 9.77 -9.50 -9.38
N LYS A 242 8.67 -10.25 -9.27
CA LYS A 242 8.65 -11.69 -9.56
C LYS A 242 8.97 -11.98 -11.02
N SER A 243 8.35 -11.24 -11.94
CA SER A 243 8.50 -11.40 -13.38
C SER A 243 9.93 -11.18 -13.89
N ARG A 244 10.75 -10.38 -13.19
CA ARG A 244 12.15 -10.13 -13.52
C ARG A 244 13.12 -11.15 -12.91
N ASN A 245 12.62 -12.04 -12.05
CA ASN A 245 13.43 -13.00 -11.31
C ASN A 245 14.61 -12.33 -10.54
N ASN A 246 14.41 -11.08 -10.11
CA ASN A 246 15.40 -10.27 -9.37
C ASN A 246 15.03 -10.11 -7.88
N ASN A 247 14.08 -10.90 -7.40
CA ASN A 247 13.49 -10.80 -6.07
C ASN A 247 14.10 -11.80 -5.08
N ILE A 248 13.98 -11.47 -3.80
CA ILE A 248 14.22 -12.39 -2.69
C ILE A 248 12.87 -12.58 -2.00
N LEU A 249 12.34 -13.79 -2.04
CA LEU A 249 11.05 -14.16 -1.48
C LEU A 249 11.19 -14.47 0.01
N PHE A 250 10.09 -14.37 0.74
CA PHE A 250 10.08 -14.70 2.18
C PHE A 250 10.16 -16.21 2.44
N ASP A 251 9.84 -17.04 1.45
CA ASP A 251 9.87 -18.51 1.49
C ASP A 251 11.08 -19.10 0.75
N ASP A 252 12.04 -18.28 0.30
CA ASP A 252 13.28 -18.78 -0.31
C ASP A 252 14.08 -19.62 0.72
N ASP A 253 14.45 -20.85 0.35
CA ASP A 253 15.37 -21.67 1.14
C ASP A 253 16.79 -21.08 1.17
N GLU A 254 17.61 -21.50 2.14
CA GLU A 254 18.97 -20.99 2.33
C GLU A 254 19.84 -21.08 1.07
N LYS A 255 19.75 -22.20 0.34
CA LYS A 255 20.54 -22.43 -0.89
C LYS A 255 20.11 -21.46 -1.99
N THR A 256 18.80 -21.25 -2.15
CA THR A 256 18.22 -20.31 -3.09
C THR A 256 18.60 -18.86 -2.73
N LEU A 257 18.49 -18.49 -1.46
CA LEU A 257 18.88 -17.18 -0.93
C LEU A 257 20.37 -16.89 -1.19
N ARG A 258 21.25 -17.84 -0.86
CA ARG A 258 22.70 -17.71 -1.08
C ARG A 258 23.04 -17.54 -2.56
N LYS A 259 22.34 -18.28 -3.44
CA LYS A 259 22.51 -18.16 -4.89
C LYS A 259 22.06 -16.79 -5.41
N LYS A 260 20.92 -16.27 -4.93
CA LYS A 260 20.41 -14.94 -5.30
C LYS A 260 21.33 -13.82 -4.79
N ALA A 261 21.77 -13.92 -3.54
CA ALA A 261 22.70 -12.96 -2.94
C ALA A 261 24.06 -12.90 -3.66
N ASN A 262 24.63 -14.04 -4.02
CA ASN A 262 25.89 -14.09 -4.77
C ASN A 262 25.79 -13.51 -6.19
N LYS A 263 24.58 -13.43 -6.75
CA LYS A 263 24.30 -12.81 -8.06
C LYS A 263 23.95 -11.33 -7.95
N ALA A 264 23.87 -10.79 -6.74
CA ALA A 264 23.51 -9.40 -6.56
C ALA A 264 24.57 -8.47 -7.16
N LEU A 265 24.08 -7.39 -7.78
CA LEU A 265 24.91 -6.33 -8.34
C LEU A 265 25.85 -5.82 -7.26
N SER A 266 27.15 -5.96 -7.51
CA SER A 266 28.22 -5.35 -6.72
C SER A 266 28.83 -4.21 -7.53
N GLY A 267 29.23 -3.16 -6.82
CA GLY A 267 29.90 -1.98 -7.39
C GLY A 267 31.37 -1.93 -7.03
#